data_AF-A0A1G2PME0-F1
#
_entry.id   AF-A0A1G2PME0-F1
#
_cell.length_a   1.000
_cell.length_b   1.000
_cell.length_c   1.000
_cell.angle_alpha   90.00
_cell.angle_beta   90.00
_cell.angle_gamma   90.00
#
_symmetry.space_group_name_H-M   'P 1'
#
loop_
_entity.id
_entity.type
_entity.pdbx_description
1 polymer ?
#
loop_
_entity_poly.entity_id
_entity_poly.type
_entity_poly.pdbx_seq_one_letter_code
_entity_poly.pdbx_strand_id
1 'polypeptide(L)'
;MARKQTAKNRRKRHKKVSKKDARSHRRPKKKPRVSSKTRQSSPKQSLPMLEALLGSPARARILRFLYRHPDAAYNLKTLSKILLLKTPSVARECLALARLGILKSRSGGSRKTYQVSAAFPFSGELRAISVHSHALSSAQILSELSKKIHPKLVVISGSFLNIPGSPTDLFVVADRVSEKQLASAMKQFEAQLGTELRWSAFNTNEFIYRWKMFDRFLKSIFESTHEILLGKVPK
;
A
#
# COMPACT_ATOMS: atom_id res chain seq x y z
N MET A 1 -46.51 -4.03 66.32
CA MET A 1 -46.29 -3.14 67.50
C MET A 1 -45.18 -3.80 68.33
N ALA A 2 -44.07 -3.19 68.74
CA ALA A 2 -43.85 -1.84 69.21
C ALA A 2 -42.43 -1.32 68.87
N ARG A 3 -42.37 0.00 68.67
CA ARG A 3 -41.17 0.85 68.60
C ARG A 3 -40.53 1.00 70.00
N LYS A 4 -39.22 1.32 70.04
CA LYS A 4 -38.61 2.52 70.68
C LYS A 4 -37.10 2.31 70.89
N GLN A 5 -36.24 3.12 70.25
CA GLN A 5 -35.53 4.29 70.80
C GLN A 5 -34.30 3.91 71.67
N THR A 6 -33.08 4.03 71.16
CA THR A 6 -32.14 5.19 71.17
C THR A 6 -31.18 5.23 72.37
N ALA A 7 -29.91 5.51 72.03
CA ALA A 7 -28.99 6.44 72.70
C ALA A 7 -27.79 5.89 73.54
N LYS A 8 -26.60 6.18 73.00
CA LYS A 8 -25.49 6.94 73.62
C LYS A 8 -24.68 6.35 74.80
N ASN A 9 -23.42 6.03 74.45
CA ASN A 9 -22.19 6.79 74.80
C ASN A 9 -21.31 6.39 76.02
N ARG A 10 -20.00 6.59 75.78
CA ARG A 10 -18.85 6.82 76.71
C ARG A 10 -18.06 5.65 77.33
N ARG A 11 -16.90 5.41 76.69
CA ARG A 11 -15.51 5.55 77.18
C ARG A 11 -15.17 5.05 78.59
N LYS A 12 -14.14 4.19 78.68
CA LYS A 12 -12.92 4.43 79.49
C LYS A 12 -11.73 3.57 79.01
N ARG A 13 -10.55 4.19 79.11
CA ARG A 13 -9.20 3.76 78.68
C ARG A 13 -8.44 3.07 79.83
N HIS A 14 -7.28 2.51 79.45
CA HIS A 14 -6.08 2.08 80.21
C HIS A 14 -5.97 0.54 80.35
N LYS A 15 -4.84 -0.12 80.07
CA LYS A 15 -3.42 0.24 80.24
C LYS A 15 -2.51 -0.52 79.23
N LYS A 16 -1.35 0.07 78.93
CA LYS A 16 -0.25 -0.44 78.06
C LYS A 16 0.51 -1.62 78.71
N VAL A 17 1.22 -2.41 77.87
CA VAL A 17 2.66 -2.84 77.91
C VAL A 17 2.80 -4.09 76.99
N SER A 18 3.28 -3.96 75.75
CA SER A 18 4.68 -4.09 75.26
C SER A 18 5.32 -5.50 75.35
N LYS A 19 5.46 -6.18 74.19
CA LYS A 19 6.70 -6.70 73.55
C LYS A 19 6.27 -7.58 72.35
N LYS A 20 6.74 -7.29 71.11
CA LYS A 20 7.79 -8.04 70.37
C LYS A 20 7.52 -9.56 70.40
N ASP A 21 7.26 -10.31 69.33
CA ASP A 21 7.85 -10.26 67.99
C ASP A 21 6.96 -10.91 66.92
N ALA A 22 7.15 -10.43 65.70
CA ALA A 22 6.47 -10.86 64.48
C ALA A 22 7.06 -12.16 63.90
N ARG A 23 6.21 -13.05 63.39
CA ARG A 23 6.46 -13.90 62.20
C ARG A 23 5.16 -14.53 61.72
N SER A 24 4.40 -13.76 60.94
CA SER A 24 3.32 -14.29 60.10
C SER A 24 3.88 -14.77 58.76
N HIS A 25 3.24 -15.82 58.25
CA HIS A 25 3.47 -16.46 56.97
C HIS A 25 3.78 -15.49 55.82
N ARG A 26 4.90 -15.72 55.13
CA ARG A 26 5.10 -15.25 53.76
C ARG A 26 5.29 -16.45 52.83
N ARG A 27 4.24 -16.70 52.04
CA ARG A 27 4.28 -17.50 50.80
C ARG A 27 5.41 -17.00 49.89
N PRO A 28 6.11 -17.87 49.15
CA PRO A 28 7.07 -17.42 48.16
C PRO A 28 6.35 -16.63 47.05
N LYS A 29 6.82 -15.40 46.80
CA LYS A 29 6.32 -14.56 45.72
C LYS A 29 6.61 -15.24 44.37
N LYS A 30 5.58 -15.55 43.59
CA LYS A 30 5.71 -15.91 42.17
C LYS A 30 6.46 -14.78 41.45
N LYS A 31 7.57 -15.11 40.78
CA LYS A 31 8.27 -14.20 39.88
C LYS A 31 7.28 -13.72 38.80
N PRO A 32 7.24 -12.42 38.45
CA PRO A 32 6.41 -11.98 37.34
C PRO A 32 7.00 -12.57 36.05
N ARG A 33 6.16 -13.31 35.33
CA ARG A 33 6.45 -13.81 33.98
C ARG A 33 6.54 -12.58 33.08
N VAL A 34 7.75 -12.18 32.70
CA VAL A 34 7.97 -11.14 31.69
C VAL A 34 7.46 -11.71 30.37
N SER A 35 6.19 -11.44 30.04
CA SER A 35 5.68 -11.61 28.69
C SER A 35 6.25 -10.48 27.85
N SER A 36 7.42 -10.71 27.27
CA SER A 36 7.90 -9.91 26.15
C SER A 36 6.99 -10.16 24.95
N LYS A 37 5.79 -9.58 24.99
CA LYS A 37 5.04 -9.27 23.77
C LYS A 37 5.87 -8.21 23.07
N THR A 38 6.80 -8.65 22.24
CA THR A 38 7.31 -7.86 21.13
C THR A 38 6.06 -7.48 20.33
N ARG A 39 5.54 -6.27 20.57
CA ARG A 39 4.59 -5.64 19.67
C ARG A 39 5.36 -5.51 18.37
N GLN A 40 5.22 -6.49 17.48
CA GLN A 40 5.46 -6.29 16.07
C GLN A 40 4.51 -5.16 15.69
N SER A 41 5.03 -3.94 15.67
CA SER A 41 4.34 -2.82 15.07
C SER A 41 4.05 -3.26 13.65
N SER A 42 2.76 -3.37 13.33
CA SER A 42 2.28 -3.51 11.95
C SER A 42 3.08 -2.55 11.07
N PRO A 43 3.54 -2.97 9.88
CA PRO A 43 4.34 -2.10 9.03
C PRO A 43 3.53 -0.82 8.81
N LYS A 44 4.00 0.31 9.35
CA LYS A 44 3.47 1.61 8.98
C LYS A 44 3.59 1.66 7.47
N GLN A 45 2.47 1.77 6.77
CA GLN A 45 2.47 1.92 5.31
C GLN A 45 3.32 3.13 4.99
N SER A 46 4.59 2.92 4.62
CA SER A 46 5.47 4.00 4.24
C SER A 46 4.95 4.51 2.92
N LEU A 47 4.61 5.80 2.86
CA LEU A 47 4.26 6.44 1.61
C LEU A 47 5.35 6.13 0.57
N PRO A 48 4.97 5.84 -0.68
CA PRO A 48 5.94 5.69 -1.75
C PRO A 48 6.88 6.90 -1.76
N MET A 49 8.18 6.65 -1.95
CA MET A 49 9.24 7.65 -1.80
C MET A 49 8.93 8.99 -2.50
N LEU A 50 8.40 8.92 -3.73
CA LEU A 50 8.09 10.11 -4.51
C LEU A 50 6.92 10.91 -3.93
N GLU A 51 5.90 10.26 -3.39
CA GLU A 51 4.75 10.93 -2.79
C GLU A 51 5.17 11.70 -1.54
N ALA A 52 6.05 11.09 -0.74
CA ALA A 52 6.66 11.73 0.42
C ALA A 52 7.55 12.91 0.02
N LEU A 53 8.40 12.75 -1.00
CA LEU A 53 9.31 13.79 -1.49
C LEU A 53 8.57 15.00 -2.07
N LEU A 54 7.51 14.77 -2.84
CA LEU A 54 6.75 15.84 -3.49
C LEU A 54 5.66 16.45 -2.60
N GLY A 55 5.39 15.86 -1.43
CA GLY A 55 4.36 16.29 -0.50
C GLY A 55 2.93 16.17 -1.03
N SER A 56 2.72 15.47 -2.15
CA SER A 56 1.41 15.29 -2.77
C SER A 56 1.36 14.00 -3.60
N PRO A 57 0.50 13.03 -3.23
CA PRO A 57 0.33 11.80 -4.02
C PRO A 57 -0.29 12.08 -5.38
N ALA A 58 -1.15 13.09 -5.49
CA ALA A 58 -1.71 13.52 -6.76
C ALA A 58 -0.62 14.06 -7.70
N ARG A 59 0.29 14.88 -7.19
CA ARG A 59 1.42 15.41 -7.98
C ARG A 59 2.32 14.30 -8.48
N ALA A 60 2.71 13.36 -7.61
CA ALA A 60 3.54 12.22 -7.97
C ALA A 60 2.91 11.40 -9.10
N ARG A 61 1.62 11.08 -8.98
CA ARG A 61 0.90 10.29 -10.00
C ARG A 61 0.74 11.04 -11.33
N ILE A 62 0.44 12.33 -11.29
CA ILE A 62 0.33 13.17 -12.50
C ILE A 62 1.67 13.23 -13.22
N LEU A 63 2.76 13.51 -12.50
CA LEU A 63 4.10 13.56 -13.10
C LEU A 63 4.49 12.21 -13.68
N ARG A 64 4.33 11.12 -12.92
CA ARG A 64 4.65 9.77 -13.39
C ARG A 64 3.93 9.42 -14.69
N PHE A 65 2.63 9.69 -14.76
CA PHE A 65 1.84 9.42 -15.97
C PHE A 65 2.27 10.30 -17.15
N LEU A 66 2.35 11.62 -16.96
CA LEU A 66 2.69 12.55 -18.05
C LEU A 66 4.12 12.33 -18.58
N TYR A 67 5.07 11.98 -17.71
CA TYR A 67 6.44 11.67 -18.13
C TYR A 67 6.60 10.33 -18.85
N ARG A 68 5.63 9.42 -18.71
CA ARG A 68 5.55 8.20 -19.51
C ARG A 68 4.90 8.45 -20.88
N HIS A 69 4.12 9.53 -20.99
CA HIS A 69 3.45 9.96 -22.22
C HIS A 69 3.78 11.43 -22.57
N PRO A 70 5.07 11.78 -22.78
CA PRO A 70 5.52 13.18 -22.89
C PRO A 70 4.93 13.92 -24.09
N ASP A 71 4.60 13.21 -25.18
CA ASP A 71 4.11 13.80 -26.43
C ASP A 71 2.59 14.04 -26.43
N ALA A 72 1.87 13.43 -25.48
CA ALA A 72 0.42 13.51 -25.41
C ALA A 72 -0.06 14.66 -24.50
N ALA A 73 -1.09 15.38 -24.95
CA ALA A 73 -1.75 16.43 -24.17
C ALA A 73 -3.07 15.93 -23.60
N TYR A 74 -3.29 16.11 -22.30
CA TYR A 74 -4.48 15.61 -21.60
C TYR A 74 -5.28 16.75 -20.99
N ASN A 75 -6.61 16.64 -21.04
CA ASN A 75 -7.49 17.53 -20.30
C ASN A 75 -7.69 17.02 -18.85
N LEU A 76 -8.20 17.91 -17.99
CA LEU A 76 -8.39 17.59 -16.56
C LEU A 76 -9.37 16.43 -16.31
N LYS A 77 -10.43 16.31 -17.12
CA LYS A 77 -11.42 15.23 -16.97
C LYS A 77 -10.81 13.87 -17.33
N THR A 78 -10.00 13.81 -18.38
CA THR A 78 -9.29 12.61 -18.82
C THR A 78 -8.27 12.19 -17.77
N LEU A 79 -7.44 13.11 -17.28
CA LEU A 79 -6.47 12.83 -16.21
C LEU A 79 -7.16 12.35 -14.93
N SER A 80 -8.27 12.97 -14.53
CA SER A 80 -9.04 12.54 -13.36
C SER A 80 -9.55 11.10 -13.49
N LYS A 81 -10.03 10.71 -14.68
CA LYS A 81 -10.52 9.34 -14.94
C LYS A 81 -9.40 8.32 -14.94
N ILE A 82 -8.30 8.58 -15.65
CA ILE A 82 -7.17 7.65 -15.77
C ILE A 82 -6.48 7.48 -14.41
N LEU A 83 -6.23 8.60 -13.72
CA LEU A 83 -5.54 8.59 -12.43
C LEU A 83 -6.49 8.34 -11.26
N LEU A 84 -7.78 8.08 -11.44
CA LEU A 84 -8.73 7.89 -10.33
C LEU A 84 -8.59 8.97 -9.23
N LEU A 85 -8.37 10.22 -9.64
CA LEU A 85 -8.18 11.38 -8.77
C LEU A 85 -9.36 12.34 -8.89
N LYS A 86 -9.66 13.08 -7.83
CA LYS A 86 -10.69 14.13 -7.86
C LYS A 86 -10.25 15.27 -8.79
N THR A 87 -11.13 15.71 -9.69
CA THR A 87 -10.85 16.80 -10.65
C THR A 87 -10.27 18.07 -10.02
N PRO A 88 -10.74 18.56 -8.85
CA PRO A 88 -10.14 19.74 -8.22
C PRO A 88 -8.68 19.52 -7.79
N SER A 89 -8.33 18.32 -7.34
CA SER A 89 -6.95 17.97 -6.98
C SER A 89 -6.05 17.97 -8.21
N VAL A 90 -6.51 17.35 -9.31
CA VAL A 90 -5.80 17.37 -10.59
C VAL A 90 -5.62 18.78 -11.11
N ALA A 91 -6.68 19.60 -11.08
CA ALA A 91 -6.62 20.99 -11.52
C ALA A 91 -5.59 21.82 -10.73
N ARG A 92 -5.59 21.68 -9.39
CA ARG A 92 -4.65 22.36 -8.50
C ARG A 92 -3.20 21.98 -8.82
N GLU A 93 -2.90 20.69 -8.92
CA GLU A 93 -1.53 20.22 -9.16
C GLU A 93 -1.07 20.54 -10.59
N CYS A 94 -1.92 20.36 -11.61
CA CYS A 94 -1.58 20.72 -13.00
C CYS A 94 -1.28 22.22 -13.13
N LEU A 95 -2.04 23.08 -12.46
CA LEU A 95 -1.79 24.52 -12.44
C LEU A 95 -0.47 24.84 -11.74
N ALA A 96 -0.18 24.21 -10.59
CA ALA A 96 1.07 24.40 -9.87
C ALA A 96 2.28 23.98 -10.72
N LEU A 97 2.21 22.80 -11.35
CA LEU A 97 3.27 22.30 -12.23
C LEU A 97 3.44 23.16 -13.49
N ALA A 98 2.36 23.74 -14.02
CA ALA A 98 2.45 24.67 -15.15
C ALA A 98 3.11 26.00 -14.76
N ARG A 99 2.84 26.52 -13.56
CA ARG A 99 3.52 27.72 -13.03
C ARG A 99 5.02 27.51 -12.83
N LEU A 100 5.43 26.28 -12.52
CA LEU A 100 6.84 25.89 -12.41
C LEU A 100 7.51 25.65 -13.78
N GLY A 101 6.77 25.74 -14.88
CA GLY A 101 7.28 25.47 -16.23
C GLY A 101 7.47 23.97 -16.55
N ILE A 102 7.16 23.07 -15.60
CA ILE A 102 7.25 21.61 -15.77
C ILE A 102 6.22 21.12 -16.79
N LEU A 103 5.01 21.68 -16.73
CA LEU A 103 3.94 21.42 -17.69
C LEU A 103 3.71 22.65 -18.57
N LYS A 104 3.46 22.42 -19.86
CA LYS A 104 2.86 23.43 -20.74
C LYS A 104 1.35 23.26 -20.72
N SER A 105 0.62 24.37 -20.62
CA SER A 105 -0.83 24.38 -20.76
C SER A 105 -1.23 25.05 -22.06
N ARG A 106 -2.05 24.38 -22.88
CA ARG A 106 -2.60 24.94 -24.12
C ARG A 106 -4.08 25.15 -23.94
N SER A 107 -4.58 26.34 -24.29
CA SER A 107 -6.02 26.59 -24.42
C SER A 107 -6.37 26.44 -25.90
N GLY A 108 -6.85 25.26 -26.29
CA GLY A 108 -7.35 25.01 -27.64
C GLY A 108 -8.87 24.95 -27.62
N GLY A 109 -9.53 25.98 -28.14
CA GLY A 109 -10.99 26.10 -28.09
C GLY A 109 -11.52 26.10 -26.64
N SER A 110 -12.56 25.30 -26.38
CA SER A 110 -13.26 25.25 -25.09
C SER A 110 -12.52 24.49 -23.97
N ARG A 111 -11.37 23.82 -24.25
CA ARG A 111 -10.74 22.91 -23.28
C ARG A 111 -9.25 23.19 -23.07
N LYS A 112 -8.89 23.45 -21.82
CA LYS A 112 -7.49 23.54 -21.38
C LYS A 112 -6.86 22.15 -21.27
N THR A 113 -5.73 21.95 -21.93
CA THR A 113 -4.94 20.71 -21.90
C THR A 113 -3.57 20.96 -21.28
N TYR A 114 -2.98 19.89 -20.74
CA TYR A 114 -1.67 19.88 -20.09
C TYR A 114 -0.79 18.81 -20.71
N GLN A 115 0.48 19.14 -20.92
CA GLN A 115 1.51 18.25 -21.46
C GLN A 115 2.84 18.55 -20.76
N VAL A 116 3.76 17.60 -20.74
CA VAL A 116 5.14 17.85 -20.29
C VAL A 116 5.79 18.95 -21.13
N SER A 117 6.49 19.86 -20.46
CA SER A 117 7.30 20.88 -21.13
C SER A 117 8.70 20.33 -21.38
N ALA A 118 9.11 20.26 -22.64
CA ALA A 118 10.49 19.94 -23.02
C ALA A 118 11.46 21.09 -22.68
N ALA A 119 10.95 22.31 -22.49
CA ALA A 119 11.75 23.49 -22.17
C ALA A 119 12.15 23.58 -20.68
N PHE A 120 11.66 22.67 -19.84
CA PHE A 120 12.04 22.65 -18.42
C PHE A 120 13.48 22.12 -18.28
N PRO A 121 14.42 22.87 -17.64
CA PRO A 121 15.83 22.49 -17.60
C PRO A 121 16.11 21.11 -17.01
N PHE A 122 15.36 20.69 -15.99
CA PHE A 122 15.56 19.41 -15.28
C PHE A 122 14.55 18.33 -15.68
N SER A 123 14.08 18.36 -16.94
CA SER A 123 13.02 17.45 -17.40
C SER A 123 13.48 15.99 -17.42
N GLY A 124 14.75 15.74 -17.75
CA GLY A 124 15.33 14.40 -17.77
C GLY A 124 15.42 13.76 -16.38
N GLU A 125 15.90 14.52 -15.40
CA GLU A 125 16.06 14.12 -14.01
C GLU A 125 14.69 13.91 -13.36
N LEU A 126 13.77 14.85 -13.57
CA LEU A 126 12.42 14.73 -13.03
C LEU A 126 11.66 13.55 -13.67
N ARG A 127 11.88 13.28 -14.96
CA ARG A 127 11.39 12.07 -15.62
C ARG A 127 11.97 10.82 -14.97
N ALA A 128 13.29 10.77 -14.78
CA ALA A 128 13.95 9.62 -14.20
C ALA A 128 13.40 9.30 -12.80
N ILE A 129 13.29 10.30 -11.93
CA ILE A 129 12.75 10.14 -10.57
C ILE A 129 11.26 9.79 -10.61
N SER A 130 10.48 10.40 -11.49
CA SER A 130 9.03 10.16 -11.58
C SER A 130 8.70 8.75 -12.08
N VAL A 131 9.40 8.29 -13.10
CA VAL A 131 9.16 7.01 -13.79
C VAL A 131 9.77 5.84 -13.05
N HIS A 132 11.02 5.97 -12.55
CA HIS A 132 11.73 4.86 -11.91
C HIS A 132 11.47 4.75 -10.40
N SER A 133 10.72 5.67 -9.81
CA SER A 133 10.29 5.53 -8.41
C SER A 133 9.28 4.38 -8.26
N HIS A 134 9.49 3.53 -7.26
CA HIS A 134 8.53 2.50 -6.89
C HIS A 134 7.22 3.16 -6.43
N ALA A 135 6.17 2.98 -7.22
CA ALA A 135 4.84 3.53 -6.97
C ALA A 135 4.08 2.81 -5.86
N LEU A 136 4.31 1.50 -5.77
CA LEU A 136 3.52 0.54 -5.02
C LEU A 136 4.47 -0.34 -4.22
N SER A 137 4.21 -0.46 -2.93
CA SER A 137 4.88 -1.46 -2.09
C SER A 137 4.24 -2.84 -2.27
N SER A 138 5.00 -3.89 -2.02
CA SER A 138 4.50 -5.28 -2.01
C SER A 138 3.28 -5.43 -1.09
N ALA A 139 3.27 -4.74 0.05
CA ALA A 139 2.14 -4.72 0.98
C ALA A 139 0.87 -4.09 0.38
N GLN A 140 0.99 -3.00 -0.38
CA GLN A 140 -0.15 -2.37 -1.06
C GLN A 140 -0.71 -3.27 -2.16
N ILE A 141 0.16 -3.90 -2.95
CA ILE A 141 -0.24 -4.82 -4.03
C ILE A 141 -1.01 -6.00 -3.43
N LEU A 142 -0.44 -6.67 -2.43
CA LEU A 142 -1.10 -7.78 -1.75
C LEU A 142 -2.41 -7.35 -1.09
N SER A 143 -2.44 -6.20 -0.42
CA SER A 143 -3.66 -5.70 0.22
C SER A 143 -4.79 -5.45 -0.79
N GLU A 144 -4.52 -4.81 -1.92
CA GLU A 144 -5.54 -4.57 -2.94
C GLU A 144 -6.01 -5.86 -3.63
N LEU A 145 -5.10 -6.81 -3.89
CA LEU A 145 -5.48 -8.12 -4.42
C LEU A 145 -6.34 -8.90 -3.43
N SER A 146 -5.94 -8.97 -2.16
CA SER A 146 -6.65 -9.70 -1.10
C SER A 146 -8.05 -9.16 -0.81
N LYS A 147 -8.35 -7.89 -1.13
CA LYS A 147 -9.71 -7.33 -1.02
C LYS A 147 -10.68 -7.92 -2.04
N LYS A 148 -10.18 -8.43 -3.16
CA LYS A 148 -11.00 -8.85 -4.30
C LYS A 148 -10.92 -10.35 -4.55
N ILE A 149 -9.76 -10.96 -4.32
CA ILE A 149 -9.49 -12.38 -4.53
C ILE A 149 -8.69 -12.96 -3.36
N HIS A 150 -8.58 -14.28 -3.29
CA HIS A 150 -7.72 -14.98 -2.32
C HIS A 150 -6.51 -15.61 -3.04
N PRO A 151 -5.44 -14.84 -3.29
CA PRO A 151 -4.29 -15.35 -4.02
C PRO A 151 -3.49 -16.35 -3.19
N LYS A 152 -2.99 -17.39 -3.85
CA LYS A 152 -2.04 -18.38 -3.30
C LYS A 152 -0.60 -18.10 -3.76
N LEU A 153 -0.45 -17.57 -4.98
CA LEU A 153 0.81 -17.10 -5.53
C LEU A 153 0.59 -15.73 -6.16
N VAL A 154 1.50 -14.80 -5.91
CA VAL A 154 1.54 -13.49 -6.58
C VAL A 154 2.98 -13.22 -6.99
N VAL A 155 3.19 -13.02 -8.28
CA VAL A 155 4.48 -12.69 -8.86
C VAL A 155 4.34 -11.38 -9.62
N ILE A 156 5.21 -10.42 -9.33
CA ILE A 156 5.30 -9.17 -10.09
C ILE A 156 6.54 -9.18 -10.97
N SER A 157 6.43 -8.51 -12.11
CA SER A 157 7.49 -8.40 -13.10
C SER A 157 7.25 -7.16 -13.96
N GLY A 158 8.11 -6.93 -14.95
CA GLY A 158 7.86 -5.93 -15.97
C GLY A 158 7.73 -4.51 -15.40
N SER A 159 6.59 -3.89 -15.68
CA SER A 159 6.24 -2.52 -15.29
C SER A 159 6.26 -2.26 -13.78
N PHE A 160 6.03 -3.27 -12.93
CA PHE A 160 6.15 -3.10 -11.48
C PHE A 160 7.59 -2.93 -11.02
N LEU A 161 8.54 -3.52 -11.76
CA LEU A 161 9.98 -3.47 -11.47
C LEU A 161 10.71 -2.47 -12.37
N ASN A 162 9.99 -1.74 -13.23
CA ASN A 162 10.55 -0.88 -14.29
C ASN A 162 11.50 -1.63 -15.26
N ILE A 163 11.22 -2.91 -15.53
CA ILE A 163 12.00 -3.75 -16.44
C ILE A 163 11.18 -3.97 -17.72
N PRO A 164 11.64 -3.55 -18.90
CA PRO A 164 10.94 -3.84 -20.15
C PRO A 164 11.06 -5.33 -20.53
N GLY A 165 10.20 -5.79 -21.44
CA GLY A 165 10.36 -7.11 -22.09
C GLY A 165 9.86 -8.33 -21.30
N SER A 166 9.38 -8.15 -20.06
CA SER A 166 8.71 -9.23 -19.33
C SER A 166 7.46 -9.73 -20.10
N PRO A 167 7.12 -11.03 -20.08
CA PRO A 167 5.90 -11.55 -20.71
C PRO A 167 4.61 -11.06 -20.04
N THR A 168 4.68 -10.78 -18.73
CA THR A 168 3.55 -10.26 -17.95
C THR A 168 4.07 -9.27 -16.91
N ASP A 169 3.23 -8.36 -16.41
CA ASP A 169 3.57 -7.46 -15.32
C ASP A 169 3.08 -8.03 -13.97
N LEU A 170 2.01 -8.83 -13.98
CA LEU A 170 1.49 -9.52 -12.80
C LEU A 170 1.00 -10.92 -13.15
N PHE A 171 1.51 -11.93 -12.44
CA PHE A 171 1.01 -13.30 -12.48
C PHE A 171 0.40 -13.69 -11.13
N VAL A 172 -0.82 -14.21 -11.15
CA VAL A 172 -1.57 -14.60 -9.94
C VAL A 172 -2.07 -16.03 -10.03
N VAL A 173 -1.95 -16.79 -8.95
CA VAL A 173 -2.63 -18.09 -8.80
C VAL A 173 -3.67 -18.00 -7.70
N ALA A 174 -4.92 -18.34 -8.02
CA ALA A 174 -6.04 -18.37 -7.07
C ALA A 174 -7.14 -19.34 -7.55
N ASP A 175 -7.82 -20.05 -6.63
CA ASP A 175 -8.86 -21.01 -7.03
C ASP A 175 -10.11 -20.35 -7.61
N ARG A 176 -10.43 -19.15 -7.12
CA ARG A 176 -11.57 -18.34 -7.57
C ARG A 176 -11.06 -17.00 -8.06
N VAL A 177 -10.72 -16.94 -9.34
CA VAL A 177 -10.35 -15.69 -10.00
C VAL A 177 -11.53 -15.21 -10.81
N SER A 178 -12.13 -14.08 -10.42
CA SER A 178 -13.01 -13.34 -11.33
C SER A 178 -12.18 -12.35 -12.11
N GLU A 179 -12.21 -12.47 -13.44
CA GLU A 179 -11.57 -11.51 -14.35
C GLU A 179 -12.01 -10.07 -14.05
N LYS A 180 -13.29 -9.84 -13.79
CA LYS A 180 -13.81 -8.52 -13.42
C LYS A 180 -13.19 -7.97 -12.14
N GLN A 181 -12.98 -8.81 -11.13
CA GLN A 181 -12.34 -8.43 -9.87
C GLN A 181 -10.86 -8.07 -10.08
N LEU A 182 -10.15 -8.90 -10.86
CA LEU A 182 -8.74 -8.69 -11.13
C LEU A 182 -8.52 -7.46 -12.01
N ALA A 183 -9.29 -7.28 -13.09
CA ALA A 183 -9.27 -6.09 -13.93
C ALA A 183 -9.55 -4.80 -13.12
N SER A 184 -10.46 -4.87 -12.15
CA SER A 184 -10.69 -3.74 -11.23
C SER A 184 -9.46 -3.43 -10.36
N ALA A 185 -8.71 -4.44 -9.89
CA ALA A 185 -7.46 -4.22 -9.16
C ALA A 185 -6.38 -3.63 -10.06
N MET A 186 -6.28 -4.12 -11.30
CA MET A 186 -5.30 -3.62 -12.27
C MET A 186 -5.54 -2.15 -12.54
N LYS A 187 -6.79 -1.74 -12.75
CA LYS A 187 -7.14 -0.33 -12.92
C LYS A 187 -6.66 0.57 -11.77
N GLN A 188 -6.63 0.05 -10.53
CA GLN A 188 -6.10 0.81 -9.38
C GLN A 188 -4.58 0.90 -9.43
N PHE A 189 -3.89 -0.17 -9.85
CA PHE A 189 -2.44 -0.18 -10.00
C PHE A 189 -1.98 0.67 -11.18
N GLU A 190 -2.62 0.56 -12.33
CA GLU A 190 -2.38 1.37 -13.53
C GLU A 190 -2.51 2.86 -13.23
N ALA A 191 -3.55 3.24 -12.47
CA ALA A 191 -3.74 4.63 -12.06
C ALA A 191 -2.63 5.14 -11.13
N GLN A 192 -1.89 4.26 -10.45
CA GLN A 192 -0.76 4.63 -9.58
C GLN A 192 0.57 4.58 -10.32
N LEU A 193 0.79 3.58 -11.17
CA LEU A 193 2.00 3.40 -11.97
C LEU A 193 2.04 4.32 -13.20
N GLY A 194 0.89 4.80 -13.65
CA GLY A 194 0.75 5.65 -14.82
C GLY A 194 1.05 4.90 -16.13
N THR A 195 0.80 3.59 -16.17
CA THR A 195 0.97 2.72 -17.34
C THR A 195 -0.06 1.61 -17.31
N GLU A 196 -0.44 1.10 -18.48
CA GLU A 196 -1.25 -0.11 -18.59
C GLU A 196 -0.46 -1.34 -18.14
N LEU A 197 -1.14 -2.32 -17.56
CA LEU A 197 -0.53 -3.53 -17.02
C LEU A 197 -1.02 -4.77 -17.76
N ARG A 198 -0.07 -5.62 -18.17
CA ARG A 198 -0.35 -6.98 -18.62
C ARG A 198 -0.40 -7.88 -17.40
N TRP A 199 -1.45 -8.67 -17.31
CA TRP A 199 -1.63 -9.58 -16.18
C TRP A 199 -2.14 -10.93 -16.68
N SER A 200 -1.89 -11.95 -15.87
CA SER A 200 -2.29 -13.32 -16.15
C SER A 200 -2.67 -13.99 -14.84
N ALA A 201 -3.64 -14.88 -14.89
CA ALA A 201 -4.08 -15.59 -13.71
C ALA A 201 -4.47 -17.03 -14.03
N PHE A 202 -4.04 -17.96 -13.18
CA PHE A 202 -4.40 -19.37 -13.27
C PHE A 202 -5.10 -19.83 -11.98
N ASN A 203 -5.92 -20.86 -12.11
CA ASN A 203 -6.30 -21.63 -10.94
C ASN A 203 -5.16 -22.55 -10.48
N THR A 204 -5.25 -23.08 -9.27
CA THR A 204 -4.17 -23.90 -8.69
C THR A 204 -3.87 -25.14 -9.54
N ASN A 205 -4.91 -25.82 -10.03
CA ASN A 205 -4.75 -27.06 -10.80
C ASN A 205 -4.09 -26.79 -12.16
N GLU A 206 -4.53 -25.73 -12.85
CA GLU A 206 -3.96 -25.28 -14.11
C GLU A 206 -2.49 -24.88 -13.94
N PHE A 207 -2.17 -24.10 -12.90
CA PHE A 207 -0.79 -23.72 -12.62
C PHE A 207 0.11 -24.94 -12.40
N ILE A 208 -0.31 -25.89 -11.54
CA ILE A 208 0.46 -27.11 -11.27
C ILE A 208 0.64 -27.96 -12.53
N TYR A 209 -0.42 -28.11 -13.32
CA TYR A 209 -0.38 -28.87 -14.57
C TYR A 209 0.61 -28.25 -15.57
N ARG A 210 0.47 -26.94 -15.84
CA ARG A 210 1.34 -26.21 -16.78
C ARG A 210 2.78 -26.14 -16.28
N TRP A 211 2.99 -26.04 -14.97
CA TRP A 211 4.32 -26.10 -14.36
C TRP A 211 5.01 -27.45 -14.64
N LYS A 212 4.31 -28.56 -14.40
CA LYS A 212 4.82 -29.92 -14.66
C LYS A 212 5.07 -30.19 -16.14
N MET A 213 4.32 -29.55 -17.02
CA MET A 213 4.48 -29.67 -18.47
C MET A 213 5.52 -28.70 -19.05
N PHE A 214 6.29 -28.00 -18.21
CA PHE A 214 7.29 -27.02 -18.63
C PHE A 214 6.73 -25.97 -19.60
N ASP A 215 5.53 -25.47 -19.30
CA ASP A 215 4.84 -24.48 -20.12
C ASP A 215 5.74 -23.27 -20.42
N ARG A 216 5.81 -22.90 -21.71
CA ARG A 216 6.71 -21.83 -22.19
C ARG A 216 6.42 -20.48 -21.54
N PHE A 217 5.16 -20.17 -21.27
CA PHE A 217 4.78 -18.90 -20.66
C PHE A 217 5.25 -18.84 -19.21
N LEU A 218 4.96 -19.88 -18.41
CA LEU A 218 5.46 -19.97 -17.03
C LEU A 218 6.98 -19.91 -16.99
N LYS A 219 7.66 -20.72 -17.82
CA LYS A 219 9.12 -20.69 -17.94
C LYS A 219 9.64 -19.27 -18.22
N SER A 220 9.04 -18.57 -19.18
CA SER A 220 9.45 -17.20 -19.51
C SER A 220 9.26 -16.19 -18.36
N ILE A 221 8.21 -16.35 -17.54
CA ILE A 221 8.01 -15.50 -16.35
C ILE A 221 9.14 -15.72 -15.35
N PHE A 222 9.39 -16.99 -15.00
CA PHE A 222 10.34 -17.33 -13.94
C PHE A 222 11.81 -17.29 -14.38
N GLU A 223 12.10 -17.25 -15.68
CA GLU A 223 13.43 -16.93 -16.22
C GLU A 223 13.70 -15.42 -16.31
N SER A 224 12.65 -14.61 -16.47
CA SER A 224 12.77 -13.15 -16.47
C SER A 224 12.96 -12.59 -15.05
N THR A 225 13.41 -11.34 -14.92
CA THR A 225 13.50 -10.69 -13.60
C THR A 225 12.10 -10.50 -13.01
N HIS A 226 11.84 -11.18 -11.89
CA HIS A 226 10.55 -11.20 -11.21
C HIS A 226 10.73 -11.19 -9.69
N GLU A 227 9.69 -10.80 -8.97
CA GLU A 227 9.63 -10.86 -7.51
C GLU A 227 8.37 -11.63 -7.09
N ILE A 228 8.55 -12.64 -6.23
CA ILE A 228 7.43 -13.40 -5.65
C ILE A 228 7.00 -12.68 -4.37
N LEU A 229 5.81 -12.07 -4.41
CA LEU A 229 5.26 -11.33 -3.27
C LEU A 229 4.56 -12.24 -2.26
N LEU A 230 3.97 -13.34 -2.73
CA LEU A 230 3.23 -14.29 -1.94
C LEU A 230 3.36 -15.68 -2.54
N GLY A 231 3.45 -16.70 -1.69
CA GLY A 231 3.46 -18.10 -2.10
C GLY A 231 4.85 -18.61 -2.44
N LYS A 232 4.91 -19.81 -3.00
CA LYS A 232 6.13 -20.47 -3.45
C LYS A 232 5.85 -21.25 -4.72
N VAL A 233 6.85 -21.33 -5.58
CA VAL A 233 6.82 -22.16 -6.78
C VAL A 233 7.05 -23.63 -6.37
N PRO A 234 6.32 -24.60 -6.95
CA PRO A 234 6.59 -26.02 -6.72
C PRO A 234 8.05 -26.37 -7.09
N LYS A 235 8.65 -27.27 -6.31
CA LYS A 235 9.94 -27.87 -6.66
C LYS A 235 9.81 -28.82 -7.84
#